data_AF-A0A3P7BSV0-F1
#
_entry.id   AF-A0A3P7BSV0-F1
#
_cell.length_a   1.000
_cell.length_b   1.000
_cell.length_c   1.000
_cell.angle_alpha   90.00
_cell.angle_beta   90.00
_cell.angle_gamma   90.00
#
_symmetry.space_group_name_H-M   'P 1'
#
loop_
_entity.id
_entity.type
_entity.pdbx_description
1 polymer ?
#
loop_
_entity_poly.entity_id
_entity_poly.type
_entity_poly.pdbx_seq_one_letter_code
_entity_poly.pdbx_strand_id
1 'polypeptide(L)'
;MELPLGAVTGVSSAGDLSRLFSLVIDGTLLSNETLEKLSTPTLDSWHLEKVTLWPVRKGRGFFYEPNPLIPYILVDPHNQLVLSYVANGLKTGSSELCHTYMRLFRAAYNSIRGR
;
A
#
# COMPACT_ATOMS: atom_id res chain seq x y z
N MET A 1 0.34 -19.51 -24.90
CA MET A 1 -0.03 -19.92 -23.54
C MET A 1 0.58 -18.90 -22.60
N GLU A 2 -0.23 -18.00 -22.06
CA GLU A 2 0.24 -16.96 -21.13
C GLU A 2 0.36 -17.55 -19.71
N LEU A 3 1.45 -17.24 -19.01
CA LEU A 3 1.61 -17.62 -17.61
C LEU A 3 0.70 -16.72 -16.76
N PRO A 4 -0.10 -17.26 -15.82
CA PRO A 4 -0.98 -16.47 -14.97
C PRO A 4 -0.19 -15.71 -13.89
N LEU A 5 0.46 -14.62 -14.28
CA LEU A 5 1.36 -13.81 -13.45
C LEU A 5 0.66 -12.60 -12.80
N GLY A 6 -0.57 -12.81 -12.29
CA GLY A 6 -1.42 -11.75 -11.76
C GLY A 6 -0.82 -10.90 -10.63
N ALA A 7 0.22 -11.40 -9.95
CA ALA A 7 0.94 -10.67 -8.92
C ALA A 7 1.91 -9.59 -9.46
N VAL A 8 2.32 -9.66 -10.73
CA VAL A 8 3.38 -8.80 -11.28
C VAL A 8 3.07 -8.17 -12.64
N THR A 9 2.04 -8.63 -13.36
CA THR A 9 1.68 -8.11 -14.70
C THR A 9 0.53 -7.09 -14.68
N GLY A 10 0.18 -6.55 -13.51
CA GLY A 10 -0.84 -5.51 -13.41
C GLY A 10 -0.42 -4.22 -14.10
N VAL A 11 -1.28 -3.69 -14.98
CA VAL A 11 -1.06 -2.40 -15.67
C VAL A 11 -2.19 -1.45 -15.31
N SER A 12 -1.85 -0.30 -14.74
CA SER A 12 -2.83 0.73 -14.35
C SER A 12 -2.17 2.11 -14.21
N SER A 13 -2.99 3.14 -14.07
CA SER A 13 -2.53 4.50 -13.74
C SER A 13 -2.56 4.73 -12.21
N ALA A 14 -1.79 5.72 -11.73
CA ALA A 14 -1.85 6.10 -10.32
C ALA A 14 -3.27 6.55 -9.91
N GLY A 15 -3.98 7.27 -10.78
CA GLY A 15 -5.33 7.76 -10.53
C GLY A 15 -6.36 6.63 -10.42
N ASP A 16 -6.30 5.65 -11.32
CA ASP A 16 -7.21 4.50 -11.28
C ASP A 16 -6.97 3.62 -10.04
N LEU A 17 -5.70 3.39 -9.67
CA LEU A 17 -5.36 2.71 -8.44
C LEU A 17 -5.86 3.47 -7.21
N SER A 18 -5.64 4.80 -7.15
CA SER A 18 -6.16 5.60 -6.05
C SER A 18 -7.68 5.51 -5.96
N ARG A 19 -8.39 5.61 -7.09
CA ARG A 19 -9.85 5.48 -7.12
C ARG A 19 -10.31 4.10 -6.65
N LEU A 20 -9.67 3.02 -7.13
CA LEU A 20 -10.00 1.66 -6.73
C LEU A 20 -9.93 1.51 -5.20
N PHE A 21 -8.83 1.94 -4.60
CA PHE A 21 -8.66 1.83 -3.16
C PHE A 21 -9.51 2.83 -2.36
N SER A 22 -9.87 3.99 -2.93
CA SER A 22 -10.87 4.87 -2.34
C SER A 22 -12.23 4.19 -2.23
N LEU A 23 -12.68 3.52 -3.29
CA LEU A 23 -13.93 2.74 -3.30
C LEU A 23 -13.88 1.52 -2.36
N VAL A 24 -12.69 1.03 -2.02
CA VAL A 24 -12.50 -0.02 -1.02
C VAL A 24 -12.68 0.55 0.39
N ILE A 25 -12.03 1.67 0.72
CA ILE A 25 -12.08 2.24 2.08
C ILE A 25 -13.38 2.98 2.39
N ASP A 26 -14.12 3.44 1.37
CA ASP A 26 -15.43 4.09 1.54
C ASP A 26 -16.59 3.08 1.66
N GLY A 27 -16.31 1.79 1.48
CA GLY A 27 -17.28 0.70 1.59
C GLY A 27 -18.10 0.41 0.33
N THR A 28 -17.83 1.08 -0.80
CA THR A 28 -18.55 0.86 -2.06
C THR A 28 -18.24 -0.50 -2.68
N LEU A 29 -16.97 -0.93 -2.63
CA LEU A 29 -16.55 -2.22 -3.20
C LEU A 29 -16.57 -3.37 -2.19
N LEU A 30 -16.24 -3.10 -0.92
CA LEU A 30 -16.14 -4.12 0.12
C LEU A 30 -17.01 -3.75 1.31
N SER A 31 -17.62 -4.74 1.96
CA SER A 31 -18.34 -4.51 3.21
C SER A 31 -17.38 -4.07 4.33
N ASN A 32 -17.89 -3.33 5.30
CA ASN A 32 -17.11 -2.91 6.47
C ASN A 32 -16.48 -4.11 7.21
N GLU A 33 -17.19 -5.24 7.30
CA GLU A 33 -16.66 -6.47 7.89
C GLU A 33 -15.45 -7.01 7.12
N THR A 34 -15.50 -6.95 5.78
CA THR A 34 -14.39 -7.38 4.93
C THR A 34 -13.21 -6.41 5.04
N LEU A 35 -13.49 -5.10 5.08
CA LEU A 35 -12.49 -4.07 5.25
C LEU A 35 -11.78 -4.19 6.60
N GLU A 36 -12.49 -4.52 7.68
CA GLU A 36 -11.92 -4.76 9.01
C GLU A 36 -10.98 -5.99 8.99
N LYS A 37 -11.41 -7.08 8.35
CA LYS A 37 -10.57 -8.28 8.15
C LYS A 37 -9.32 -7.98 7.32
N LEU A 38 -9.43 -7.11 6.30
CA LEU A 38 -8.30 -6.63 5.50
C LEU A 38 -7.42 -5.64 6.23
N SER A 39 -7.93 -4.92 7.23
CA SER A 39 -7.15 -3.97 8.02
C SER A 39 -6.36 -4.64 9.15
N THR A 40 -6.65 -5.92 9.41
CA THR A 40 -6.03 -6.70 10.48
C THR A 40 -4.96 -7.65 9.91
N PRO A 41 -3.69 -7.55 10.34
CA PRO A 41 -2.62 -8.45 9.89
C PRO A 41 -2.94 -9.90 10.28
N THR A 42 -2.48 -10.85 9.45
CA THR A 42 -2.60 -12.29 9.76
C THR A 42 -1.34 -12.82 10.44
N LEU A 43 -0.19 -12.19 10.15
CA LEU A 43 1.10 -12.40 10.80
C LEU A 43 1.50 -11.11 11.50
N ASP A 44 1.28 -11.06 12.81
CA ASP A 44 1.54 -9.88 13.67
C ASP A 44 2.66 -10.14 14.70
N SER A 45 3.17 -11.37 14.81
CA SER A 45 4.29 -11.69 15.68
C SER A 45 5.63 -11.29 15.05
N TRP A 46 6.59 -10.89 15.90
CA TRP A 46 7.96 -10.63 15.45
C TRP A 46 8.55 -11.93 14.87
N HIS A 47 9.01 -11.85 13.62
CA HIS A 47 9.75 -12.90 12.97
C HIS A 47 10.65 -12.29 11.89
N LEU A 48 11.80 -12.90 11.66
CA LEU A 48 12.59 -12.59 10.48
C LEU A 48 11.95 -13.27 9.27
N GLU A 49 11.39 -12.48 8.38
CA GLU A 49 10.79 -12.99 7.16
C GLU A 49 11.91 -13.52 6.23
N LYS A 50 11.76 -14.74 5.71
CA LYS A 50 12.87 -15.47 5.07
C LYS A 50 13.27 -14.93 3.69
N VAL A 51 12.38 -14.20 3.02
CA VAL A 51 12.56 -13.74 1.63
C VAL A 51 13.02 -12.29 1.59
N THR A 52 12.30 -11.42 2.30
CA THR A 52 12.55 -9.99 2.45
C THR A 52 13.65 -9.70 3.48
N LEU A 53 14.00 -10.69 4.32
CA LEU A 53 15.03 -10.58 5.37
C LEU A 53 14.80 -9.38 6.30
N TRP A 54 13.52 -9.06 6.52
CA TRP A 54 13.08 -7.93 7.33
C TRP A 54 11.88 -8.33 8.20
N PRO A 55 11.73 -7.78 9.42
CA PRO A 55 10.54 -8.00 10.23
C PRO A 55 9.35 -7.25 9.64
N VAL A 56 8.52 -7.95 8.86
CA VAL A 56 7.30 -7.38 8.24
C VAL A 56 6.04 -7.97 8.87
N ARG A 57 5.04 -7.12 9.10
CA ARG A 57 3.67 -7.56 9.39
C ARG A 57 2.90 -7.68 8.09
N LYS A 58 2.25 -8.82 7.85
CA LYS A 58 1.58 -9.11 6.58
C LYS A 58 0.26 -9.85 6.76
N GLY A 59 -0.59 -9.76 5.76
CA GLY A 59 -1.90 -10.40 5.78
C GLY A 59 -2.71 -10.06 4.54
N ARG A 60 -3.44 -11.04 4.02
CA ARG A 60 -4.47 -10.88 2.96
C ARG A 60 -4.06 -9.96 1.78
N GLY A 61 -2.79 -10.00 1.37
CA GLY A 61 -2.25 -9.22 0.25
C GLY A 61 -1.57 -7.90 0.59
N PHE A 62 -1.53 -7.50 1.87
CA PHE A 62 -0.98 -6.22 2.33
C PHE A 62 0.15 -6.40 3.36
N PHE A 63 0.98 -5.36 3.45
CA PHE A 63 1.93 -5.13 4.52
C PHE A 63 1.39 -4.05 5.47
N TYR A 64 1.61 -4.22 6.77
CA TYR A 64 1.05 -3.35 7.82
C TYR A 64 2.18 -2.68 8.60
N GLU A 65 2.48 -1.43 8.29
CA GLU A 65 3.53 -0.68 8.96
C GLU A 65 3.08 0.76 9.27
N PRO A 66 3.36 1.28 10.48
CA PRO A 66 3.12 2.69 10.80
C PRO A 66 3.92 3.65 9.91
N ASN A 67 5.11 3.21 9.48
CA ASN A 67 5.99 3.93 8.58
C ASN A 67 6.18 3.06 7.34
N PRO A 68 5.38 3.25 6.27
CA PRO A 68 5.35 2.32 5.15
C PRO A 68 6.70 2.30 4.43
N LEU A 69 7.38 1.15 4.51
CA LEU A 69 8.64 0.92 3.83
C LEU A 69 8.43 0.50 2.36
N ILE A 70 7.22 0.22 1.87
CA ILE A 70 7.02 -0.24 0.49
C ILE A 70 6.28 0.84 -0.34
N PRO A 71 6.95 1.51 -1.31
CA PRO A 71 6.49 2.77 -1.87
C PRO A 71 5.79 2.59 -3.22
N TYR A 72 4.54 2.11 -3.23
CA TYR A 72 3.75 2.02 -4.46
C TYR A 72 2.28 2.37 -4.25
N ILE A 73 1.64 1.78 -3.23
CA ILE A 73 0.26 2.05 -2.86
C ILE A 73 0.19 2.04 -1.35
N LEU A 74 -0.25 3.14 -0.78
CA LEU A 74 -0.60 3.26 0.63
C LEU A 74 -2.10 3.44 0.75
N VAL A 75 -2.69 2.66 1.63
CA VAL A 75 -4.10 2.75 1.99
C VAL A 75 -4.16 2.94 3.49
N ASP A 76 -4.69 4.06 3.93
CA ASP A 76 -4.90 4.40 5.33
C ASP A 76 -6.39 4.63 5.58
N PRO A 77 -7.12 3.58 5.99
CA PRO A 77 -8.54 3.69 6.30
C PRO A 77 -8.84 4.65 7.47
N HIS A 78 -7.92 4.81 8.43
CA HIS A 78 -8.12 5.67 9.60
C HIS A 78 -8.16 7.15 9.20
N ASN A 79 -7.24 7.56 8.31
CA ASN A 79 -7.19 8.93 7.80
C ASN A 79 -7.98 9.12 6.50
N GLN A 80 -8.72 8.10 6.05
CA GLN A 80 -9.44 8.08 4.77
C GLN A 80 -8.55 8.53 3.59
N LEU A 81 -7.30 8.06 3.60
CA LEU A 81 -6.25 8.50 2.68
C LEU A 81 -5.77 7.32 1.84
N VAL A 82 -5.70 7.54 0.52
CA VAL A 82 -5.04 6.65 -0.42
C VAL A 82 -3.96 7.43 -1.16
N LEU A 83 -2.76 6.88 -1.20
CA LEU A 83 -1.65 7.43 -1.96
C LEU A 83 -1.11 6.36 -2.91
N SER A 84 -1.28 6.59 -4.21
CA SER A 84 -0.74 5.72 -5.24
C SER A 84 0.40 6.43 -5.98
N TYR A 85 1.48 5.69 -6.21
CA TYR A 85 2.66 6.18 -6.91
C TYR A 85 3.11 5.15 -7.94
N VAL A 86 2.92 5.51 -9.22
CA VAL A 86 3.32 4.69 -10.37
C VAL A 86 4.37 5.47 -11.16
N ALA A 87 5.40 4.78 -11.62
CA ALA A 87 6.43 5.34 -12.48
C ALA A 87 6.84 4.32 -13.54
N ASN A 88 7.20 4.80 -14.73
CA ASN A 88 7.66 3.94 -15.83
C ASN A 88 9.15 3.58 -15.71
N GLY A 89 9.91 4.32 -14.90
CA GLY A 89 11.29 4.01 -14.58
C GLY A 89 11.39 2.98 -13.45
N LEU A 90 12.16 1.91 -13.68
CA LEU A 90 12.50 0.95 -12.65
C LEU A 90 13.23 1.65 -11.50
N LYS A 91 12.81 1.40 -10.27
CA LYS A 91 13.50 1.89 -9.08
C LYS A 91 14.25 0.74 -8.42
N THR A 92 15.50 1.00 -8.07
CA THR A 92 16.39 0.03 -7.41
C THR A 92 16.16 -0.07 -5.90
N GLY A 93 15.41 0.87 -5.31
CA GLY A 93 15.14 0.90 -3.86
C GLY A 93 13.67 1.10 -3.53
N SER A 94 13.24 0.47 -2.44
CA SER A 94 11.98 0.71 -1.75
C SER A 94 12.16 1.74 -0.62
N SER A 95 11.09 2.07 0.08
CA SER A 95 11.11 2.83 1.34
C SER A 95 11.66 4.24 1.20
N GLU A 96 12.42 4.67 2.21
CA GLU A 96 13.20 5.89 2.30
C GLU A 96 14.13 6.12 1.11
N LEU A 97 14.56 5.06 0.40
CA LEU A 97 15.39 5.20 -0.80
C LEU A 97 14.59 5.79 -1.97
N CYS A 98 13.26 5.63 -1.96
CA CYS A 98 12.36 6.22 -2.94
C CYS A 98 12.00 7.67 -2.58
N HIS A 99 12.97 8.58 -2.75
CA HIS A 99 12.86 10.00 -2.38
C HIS A 99 11.59 10.68 -2.91
N THR A 100 11.23 10.44 -4.16
CA THR A 100 10.02 11.03 -4.77
C THR A 100 8.75 10.59 -4.07
N TYR A 101 8.62 9.29 -3.78
CA TYR A 101 7.47 8.78 -3.02
C TYR A 101 7.41 9.38 -1.62
N MET A 102 8.54 9.42 -0.91
CA MET A 102 8.59 9.95 0.46
C MET A 102 8.23 11.44 0.53
N ARG A 103 8.60 12.23 -0.49
CA ARG A 103 8.17 13.63 -0.60
C ARG A 103 6.66 13.75 -0.78
N LEU A 104 6.06 12.92 -1.65
CA LEU A 104 4.61 12.89 -1.85
C LEU A 104 3.88 12.42 -0.59
N PHE A 105 4.37 11.36 0.06
CA PHE A 105 3.85 10.84 1.32
C PHE A 105 3.83 11.93 2.40
N ARG A 106 4.95 12.59 2.66
CA ARG A 106 5.03 13.67 3.66
C ARG A 106 4.10 14.84 3.31
N ALA A 107 4.05 15.24 2.04
CA ALA A 107 3.17 16.32 1.59
C ALA A 107 1.69 15.97 1.78
N ALA A 108 1.29 14.75 1.45
CA ALA A 108 -0.08 14.26 1.61
C ALA A 108 -0.50 14.19 3.08
N TYR A 109 0.35 13.67 3.97
CA TYR A 109 0.06 13.64 5.40
C TYR A 109 0.06 15.04 6.03
N ASN A 110 0.93 15.94 5.57
CA ASN A 110 0.94 17.31 6.08
C ASN A 110 -0.32 18.10 5.65
N SER A 111 -0.87 17.85 4.47
CA SER A 111 -2.07 18.56 4.00
C SER A 111 -3.34 18.16 4.76
N ILE A 112 -3.38 16.94 5.33
CA ILE A 112 -4.50 16.50 6.17
C ILE A 112 -4.31 16.85 7.66
N ARG A 113 -3.07 16.99 8.14
CA ARG A 113 -2.77 17.42 9.53
C ARG A 113 -2.93 18.92 9.75
N GLY A 114 -2.89 19.72 8.69
CA GLY A 114 -3.09 21.18 8.75
C GLY A 114 -4.57 21.61 8.73
N ARG A 115 -5.50 20.66 8.81
CA ARG A 115 -6.94 20.88 9.01
C ARG A 115 -7.30 20.59 10.46
#